data_AF-A0A8D2B8J2-F1
#
_entry.id   AF-A0A8D2B8J2-F1
#
_cell.length_a   1.000
_cell.length_b   1.000
_cell.length_c   1.000
_cell.angle_alpha   90.00
_cell.angle_beta   90.00
_cell.angle_gamma   90.00
#
_symmetry.space_group_name_H-M   'P 1'
#
loop_
_entity.id
_entity.type
_entity.pdbx_description
1 polymer ?
#
loop_
_entity_poly.entity_id
_entity_poly.type
_entity_poly.pdbx_seq_one_letter_code
_entity_poly.pdbx_strand_id
1 'polypeptide(L)'
;MKSRIPVVLLACGSFNPITNMHLRLFEVARDHLHQTAAPQLKLLCGADVLRTFQTPNLWKDAHIQEIVEKFGLVCVSRVGHDPKGYVLDSPILRKYQHNIHLAREPVQNEISATYVRRALSQGQSVKYLLPDPVIAYIRDHGLYTKDSSWQGTGTARGKGKAS
;
A
#
# COMPACT_ATOMS: atom_id res chain seq x y z
N MET A 1 31.62 16.43 -7.81
CA MET A 1 30.37 16.35 -7.02
C MET A 1 29.36 15.54 -7.81
N LYS A 2 28.87 14.40 -7.30
CA LYS A 2 27.80 13.65 -7.98
C LYS A 2 26.49 14.40 -7.75
N SER A 3 25.89 14.90 -8.84
CA SER A 3 24.57 15.52 -8.83
C SER A 3 23.55 14.52 -8.29
N ARG A 4 22.82 14.89 -7.23
CA ARG A 4 21.69 14.09 -6.74
C ARG A 4 20.53 14.27 -7.70
N ILE A 5 19.79 13.19 -7.93
CA ILE A 5 18.69 13.21 -8.87
C ILE A 5 17.36 13.27 -8.16
N PRO A 6 16.40 14.07 -8.65
CA PRO A 6 15.05 14.09 -8.11
C PRO A 6 14.34 12.74 -8.29
N VAL A 7 13.58 12.28 -7.30
CA VAL A 7 12.65 11.16 -7.47
C VAL A 7 11.30 11.61 -6.92
N VAL A 8 10.23 11.27 -7.64
CA VAL A 8 8.86 11.48 -7.18
C VAL A 8 8.28 10.13 -6.81
N LEU A 9 7.85 9.99 -5.56
CA LEU A 9 7.17 8.80 -5.06
C LEU A 9 5.66 9.02 -5.09
N LEU A 10 4.94 8.12 -5.75
CA LEU A 10 3.48 8.11 -5.79
C LEU A 10 2.97 6.89 -5.05
N ALA A 11 2.22 7.07 -3.96
CA ALA A 11 1.50 5.98 -3.32
C ALA A 11 0.00 6.06 -3.66
N CYS A 12 -0.52 5.00 -4.28
CA CYS A 12 -1.94 4.85 -4.57
C CYS A 12 -2.59 3.93 -3.53
N GLY A 13 -3.74 4.34 -2.99
CA GLY A 13 -4.47 3.55 -2.00
C GLY A 13 -5.75 4.22 -1.55
N SER A 14 -6.56 3.52 -0.76
CA SER A 14 -7.84 4.06 -0.28
C SER A 14 -7.67 5.15 0.78
N PHE A 15 -6.55 5.15 1.53
CA PHE A 15 -6.27 6.08 2.63
C PHE A 15 -7.49 6.34 3.53
N ASN A 16 -8.14 5.26 3.99
CA ASN A 16 -9.46 5.31 4.63
C ASN A 16 -9.45 4.79 6.10
N PRO A 17 -8.96 5.57 7.07
CA PRO A 17 -8.25 6.85 6.91
C PRO A 17 -6.75 6.66 6.63
N ILE A 18 -6.03 7.74 6.34
CA ILE A 18 -4.57 7.73 6.35
C ILE A 18 -4.06 7.41 7.77
N THR A 19 -2.99 6.63 7.88
CA THR A 19 -2.46 6.13 9.16
C THR A 19 -0.99 6.52 9.28
N ASN A 20 -0.42 6.43 10.48
CA ASN A 20 1.02 6.65 10.66
C ASN A 20 1.87 5.67 9.82
N MET A 21 1.33 4.49 9.49
CA MET A 21 1.98 3.53 8.59
C MET A 21 2.02 3.96 7.13
N HIS A 22 0.98 4.62 6.64
CA HIS A 22 1.00 5.18 5.29
C HIS A 22 2.08 6.27 5.17
N LEU A 23 2.27 7.08 6.22
CA LEU A 23 3.32 8.11 6.27
C LEU A 23 4.72 7.48 6.37
N ARG A 24 4.89 6.49 7.25
CA ARG A 24 6.15 5.75 7.42
C ARG A 24 6.62 5.10 6.12
N LEU A 25 5.69 4.63 5.29
CA LEU A 25 5.99 4.05 3.97
C LEU A 25 6.86 4.98 3.11
N PHE A 26 6.56 6.28 3.08
CA PHE A 26 7.32 7.27 2.32
C PHE A 26 8.71 7.48 2.91
N GLU A 27 8.83 7.55 4.23
CA GLU A 27 10.11 7.78 4.90
C GLU A 27 11.07 6.62 4.64
N VAL A 28 10.60 5.38 4.78
CA VAL A 28 11.41 4.17 4.49
C VAL A 28 11.86 4.13 3.04
N ALA A 29 10.96 4.45 2.12
CA ALA A 29 11.27 4.47 0.69
C ALA A 29 12.28 5.58 0.34
N ARG A 30 12.12 6.77 0.92
CA ARG A 30 13.05 7.89 0.74
C ARG A 30 14.44 7.53 1.24
N ASP A 31 14.55 6.96 2.44
CA ASP A 31 15.85 6.60 3.04
C ASP A 31 16.54 5.47 2.27
N HIS A 32 15.78 4.60 1.58
CA HIS A 32 16.31 3.54 0.73
C HIS A 32 16.85 4.06 -0.62
N LEU A 33 16.21 5.06 -1.20
CA LEU A 33 16.54 5.56 -2.53
C LEU A 33 17.70 6.57 -2.49
N HIS A 34 18.90 6.12 -2.85
CA HIS A 34 20.04 6.99 -3.08
C HIS A 34 20.52 6.90 -4.54
N GLN A 35 20.36 8.01 -5.29
CA GLN A 35 20.96 8.32 -6.60
C GLN A 35 20.34 7.61 -7.83
N THR A 36 19.89 8.40 -8.81
CA THR A 36 19.54 7.95 -10.19
C THR A 36 20.26 8.83 -11.22
N ALA A 37 19.80 9.05 -12.46
CA ALA A 37 20.38 10.05 -13.41
C ALA A 37 19.41 11.17 -13.90
N ALA A 38 18.09 10.97 -13.81
CA ALA A 38 17.04 11.96 -14.16
C ALA A 38 15.79 11.81 -13.26
N PRO A 39 14.93 12.84 -13.13
CA PRO A 39 13.68 12.73 -12.37
C PRO A 39 12.86 11.52 -12.75
N GLN A 40 12.67 10.59 -11.83
CA GLN A 40 11.89 9.37 -12.07
C GLN A 40 10.67 9.33 -11.15
N LEU A 41 9.50 9.14 -11.76
CA LEU A 41 8.29 8.79 -11.04
C LEU A 41 8.34 7.30 -10.72
N LYS A 42 8.15 6.92 -9.46
CA LYS A 42 8.05 5.51 -9.04
C LYS A 42 6.77 5.29 -8.23
N LEU A 43 6.11 4.15 -8.48
CA LEU A 43 5.01 3.70 -7.66
C LEU A 43 5.56 3.19 -6.32
N LEU A 44 5.05 3.73 -5.22
CA LEU A 44 5.37 3.32 -3.86
C LEU A 44 4.23 2.46 -3.32
N CYS A 45 4.54 1.25 -2.85
CA CYS A 45 3.55 0.36 -2.26
C CYS A 45 4.13 -0.53 -1.14
N GLY A 46 3.25 -1.19 -0.39
CA GLY A 46 3.64 -2.29 0.50
C GLY A 46 3.77 -3.62 -0.25
N ALA A 47 4.41 -4.58 0.41
CA ALA A 47 4.58 -5.95 -0.10
C ALA A 47 3.25 -6.70 -0.37
N ASP A 48 2.20 -6.31 0.33
CA ASP A 48 0.83 -6.77 0.12
C ASP A 48 0.30 -6.41 -1.26
N VAL A 49 0.54 -5.17 -1.73
CA VAL A 49 0.17 -4.74 -3.09
C VAL A 49 0.97 -5.50 -4.14
N LEU A 50 2.28 -5.68 -3.93
CA LEU A 50 3.13 -6.43 -4.86
C LEU A 50 2.63 -7.86 -5.06
N ARG A 51 2.19 -8.52 -3.99
CA ARG A 51 1.56 -9.85 -4.06
C ARG A 51 0.31 -9.84 -4.96
N THR A 52 -0.45 -8.75 -4.98
CA THR A 52 -1.69 -8.67 -5.77
C THR A 52 -1.45 -8.72 -7.28
N PHE A 53 -0.24 -8.44 -7.77
CA PHE A 53 0.11 -8.63 -9.19
C PHE A 53 -0.03 -10.07 -9.66
N GLN A 54 -0.01 -11.04 -8.74
CA GLN A 54 -0.23 -12.46 -9.03
C GLN A 54 -1.72 -12.86 -8.97
N THR A 55 -2.61 -11.95 -8.56
CA THR A 55 -4.05 -12.25 -8.43
C THR A 55 -4.70 -12.30 -9.81
N PRO A 56 -5.30 -13.43 -10.21
CA PRO A 56 -5.93 -13.55 -11.53
C PRO A 56 -6.98 -12.48 -11.77
N ASN A 57 -6.95 -11.86 -12.96
CA ASN A 57 -7.91 -10.84 -13.42
C ASN A 57 -7.94 -9.54 -12.59
N LEU A 58 -6.97 -9.31 -11.70
CA LEU A 58 -6.90 -8.05 -10.95
C LEU A 58 -6.06 -6.99 -11.69
N TRP A 59 -4.94 -7.41 -12.26
CA TRP A 59 -4.02 -6.56 -13.02
C TRP A 59 -3.85 -7.11 -14.43
N LYS A 60 -3.80 -6.21 -15.41
CA LYS A 60 -3.39 -6.58 -16.77
C LYS A 60 -1.87 -6.67 -16.81
N ASP A 61 -1.33 -7.72 -17.42
CA ASP A 61 0.11 -7.90 -17.58
C ASP A 61 0.79 -6.69 -18.24
N ALA A 62 0.13 -6.09 -19.24
CA ALA A 62 0.61 -4.87 -19.90
C ALA A 62 0.77 -3.69 -18.92
N HIS A 63 -0.13 -3.54 -17.94
CA HIS A 63 -0.03 -2.49 -16.93
C HIS A 63 1.08 -2.79 -15.91
N ILE A 64 1.22 -4.05 -15.49
CA ILE A 64 2.31 -4.46 -14.58
C ILE A 64 3.65 -4.15 -15.26
N GLN A 65 3.80 -4.56 -16.52
CA GLN A 65 4.99 -4.28 -17.31
C GLN A 65 5.25 -2.78 -17.40
N GLU A 66 4.26 -1.97 -17.79
CA GLU A 66 4.42 -0.51 -17.90
C GLU A 66 4.89 0.14 -16.59
N ILE A 67 4.31 -0.29 -15.45
CA ILE A 67 4.71 0.19 -14.12
C ILE A 67 6.20 -0.07 -13.87
N VAL A 68 6.68 -1.30 -14.07
CA VAL A 68 8.07 -1.66 -13.73
C VAL A 68 9.08 -1.30 -14.81
N GLU A 69 8.66 -1.16 -16.07
CA GLU A 69 9.52 -0.80 -17.20
C GLU A 69 9.70 0.71 -17.31
N LYS A 70 8.60 1.49 -17.36
CA LYS A 70 8.66 2.93 -17.66
C LYS A 70 8.89 3.81 -16.42
N PHE A 71 8.31 3.42 -15.28
CA PHE A 71 8.30 4.25 -14.07
C PHE A 71 9.26 3.68 -13.01
N GLY A 72 8.95 2.47 -12.56
CA GLY A 72 9.63 1.77 -11.48
C GLY A 72 8.74 1.62 -10.26
N LEU A 73 9.14 0.70 -9.39
CA LEU A 73 8.39 0.32 -8.20
C LEU A 73 9.31 0.42 -6.99
N VAL A 74 8.83 0.98 -5.89
CA VAL A 74 9.45 0.89 -4.58
C VAL A 74 8.49 0.13 -3.68
N CYS A 75 8.89 -1.05 -3.24
CA CYS A 75 8.09 -1.92 -2.41
C CYS A 75 8.70 -1.96 -1.00
N VAL A 76 7.94 -1.53 0.01
CA VAL A 76 8.34 -1.64 1.42
C VAL A 76 7.90 -2.99 1.96
N SER A 77 8.82 -3.69 2.64
CA SER A 77 8.56 -4.99 3.24
C SER A 77 7.47 -4.94 4.33
N ARG A 78 6.67 -6.00 4.44
CA ARG A 78 5.66 -6.20 5.49
C ARG A 78 5.76 -7.60 6.07
N VAL A 79 5.27 -7.81 7.30
CA VAL A 79 5.30 -9.13 7.94
C VAL A 79 4.42 -10.11 7.16
N GLY A 80 4.88 -11.35 7.01
CA GLY A 80 4.16 -12.40 6.30
C GLY A 80 4.19 -12.30 4.77
N HIS A 81 4.98 -11.39 4.22
CA HIS A 81 5.20 -11.26 2.78
C HIS A 81 6.67 -11.45 2.41
N ASP A 82 6.91 -12.06 1.24
CA ASP A 82 8.25 -12.22 0.65
C ASP A 82 8.34 -11.48 -0.70
N PRO A 83 8.65 -10.18 -0.71
CA PRO A 83 8.78 -9.40 -1.93
C PRO A 83 9.81 -9.96 -2.92
N LYS A 84 10.88 -10.59 -2.41
CA LYS A 84 11.93 -11.15 -3.27
C LYS A 84 11.40 -12.34 -4.05
N GLY A 85 10.71 -13.27 -3.37
CA GLY A 85 10.02 -14.38 -4.02
C GLY A 85 9.03 -13.88 -5.08
N TYR A 86 8.18 -12.90 -4.76
CA TYR A 86 7.19 -12.38 -5.70
C TYR A 86 7.80 -11.82 -6.99
N VAL A 87 8.95 -11.15 -6.90
CA VAL A 87 9.68 -10.63 -8.07
C VAL A 87 10.28 -11.76 -8.90
N LEU A 88 10.85 -12.79 -8.25
CA LEU A 88 11.48 -13.93 -8.93
C LEU A 88 10.46 -14.84 -9.62
N ASP A 89 9.29 -15.02 -9.02
CA ASP A 89 8.23 -15.90 -9.52
C ASP A 89 7.47 -15.32 -10.72
N SER A 90 7.50 -13.99 -10.89
CA SER A 90 6.86 -13.32 -12.03
C SER A 90 7.86 -13.09 -13.18
N PRO A 91 7.61 -13.62 -14.39
CA PRO A 91 8.47 -13.38 -15.54
C PRO A 91 8.64 -11.89 -15.88
N ILE A 92 7.57 -11.10 -15.72
CA ILE A 92 7.56 -9.65 -15.98
C ILE A 92 8.42 -8.93 -14.93
N LEU A 93 8.18 -9.17 -13.64
CA LEU A 93 8.90 -8.48 -12.57
C LEU A 93 10.39 -8.84 -12.58
N ARG A 94 10.71 -10.12 -12.77
CA ARG A 94 12.10 -10.60 -12.86
C ARG A 94 12.86 -9.91 -14.00
N LYS A 95 12.23 -9.72 -15.16
CA LYS A 95 12.85 -9.03 -16.31
C LYS A 95 13.22 -7.58 -15.98
N TYR A 96 12.39 -6.87 -15.22
CA TYR A 96 12.59 -5.46 -14.88
C TYR A 96 13.04 -5.22 -13.43
N GLN A 97 13.64 -6.24 -12.78
CA GLN A 97 14.03 -6.18 -11.36
C GLN A 97 14.96 -5.01 -11.00
N HIS A 98 15.76 -4.52 -11.96
CA HIS A 98 16.66 -3.37 -11.77
C HIS A 98 15.91 -2.06 -11.47
N ASN A 99 14.62 -1.99 -11.81
CA ASN A 99 13.75 -0.84 -11.57
C ASN A 99 12.76 -1.08 -10.41
N ILE A 100 12.91 -2.20 -9.69
CA ILE A 100 12.12 -2.58 -8.53
C ILE A 100 13.03 -2.50 -7.29
N HIS A 101 12.69 -1.57 -6.38
CA HIS A 101 13.47 -1.27 -5.18
C HIS A 101 12.77 -1.86 -3.97
N LEU A 102 13.41 -2.83 -3.31
CA LEU A 102 12.85 -3.51 -2.15
C LEU A 102 13.40 -2.87 -0.86
N ALA A 103 12.63 -1.93 -0.31
CA ALA A 103 12.99 -1.24 0.91
C ALA A 103 12.60 -2.06 2.15
N ARG A 104 13.55 -2.28 3.05
CA ARG A 104 13.33 -3.04 4.29
C ARG A 104 12.83 -2.11 5.38
N GLU A 105 11.68 -2.44 5.96
CA GLU A 105 11.21 -1.87 7.23
C GLU A 105 11.70 -2.77 8.38
N PRO A 106 12.62 -2.29 9.24
CA PRO A 106 13.09 -3.05 10.39
C PRO A 106 12.07 -3.10 11.56
N VAL A 107 11.08 -2.21 11.58
CA VAL A 107 10.10 -2.12 12.67
C VAL A 107 8.82 -2.87 12.32
N GLN A 108 8.39 -3.79 13.19
CA GLN A 108 7.09 -4.44 13.04
C GLN A 108 5.97 -3.46 13.37
N ASN A 109 5.26 -2.99 12.35
CA ASN A 109 4.15 -2.05 12.54
C ASN A 109 2.98 -2.40 11.61
N GLU A 110 2.11 -3.29 12.09
CA GLU A 110 1.01 -3.91 11.32
C GLU A 110 -0.35 -3.23 11.58
N ILE A 111 -0.35 -1.91 11.73
CA ILE A 111 -1.60 -1.15 11.88
C ILE A 111 -2.38 -1.20 10.56
N SER A 112 -3.53 -1.88 10.55
CA SER A 112 -4.45 -1.88 9.40
C SER A 112 -5.54 -0.81 9.55
N ALA A 113 -5.89 -0.16 8.44
CA ALA A 113 -7.01 0.79 8.42
C ALA A 113 -8.35 0.13 8.80
N THR A 114 -8.51 -1.17 8.53
CA THR A 114 -9.68 -1.95 8.95
C THR A 114 -9.78 -2.05 10.47
N TYR A 115 -8.66 -2.30 11.16
CA TYR A 115 -8.62 -2.28 12.62
C TYR A 115 -8.95 -0.89 13.16
N VAL A 116 -8.38 0.16 12.58
CA VAL A 116 -8.66 1.57 12.95
C VAL A 116 -10.14 1.88 12.86
N ARG A 117 -10.80 1.58 11.72
CA ARG A 117 -12.24 1.81 11.54
C ARG A 117 -13.07 1.01 12.55
N ARG A 118 -12.68 -0.24 12.86
CA ARG A 118 -13.35 -1.05 13.88
C ARG A 118 -13.23 -0.42 15.27
N ALA A 119 -12.03 -0.02 15.67
CA ALA A 119 -11.77 0.63 16.95
C ALA A 119 -12.57 1.92 17.10
N LEU A 120 -12.58 2.77 16.07
CA LEU A 120 -13.40 3.99 16.01
C LEU A 120 -14.89 3.71 16.18
N SER A 121 -15.43 2.71 15.45
CA SER A 121 -16.84 2.32 15.58
C SER A 121 -17.19 1.82 16.99
N GLN A 122 -16.22 1.31 17.74
CA GLN A 122 -16.40 0.81 19.10
C GLN A 122 -16.14 1.88 20.16
N GLY A 123 -15.86 3.14 19.77
CA GLY A 123 -15.51 4.23 20.68
C GLY A 123 -14.14 4.06 21.34
N GLN A 124 -13.27 3.19 20.80
CA GLN A 124 -11.93 2.99 21.29
C GLN A 124 -11.00 4.09 20.77
N SER A 125 -9.99 4.43 21.57
CA SER A 125 -8.97 5.38 21.16
C SER A 125 -8.10 4.80 20.05
N VAL A 126 -7.85 5.60 19.01
CA VAL A 126 -6.86 5.33 17.96
C VAL A 126 -5.70 6.33 18.01
N LYS A 127 -5.53 7.01 19.15
CA LYS A 127 -4.40 7.91 19.38
C LYS A 127 -3.09 7.16 19.19
N TYR A 128 -2.10 7.83 18.59
CA TYR A 128 -0.79 7.28 18.22
C TYR A 128 -0.80 6.29 17.03
N LEU A 129 -1.95 5.84 16.56
CA LEU A 129 -2.08 5.05 15.34
C LEU A 129 -2.29 5.94 14.10
N LEU A 130 -2.91 7.10 14.31
CA LEU A 130 -3.17 8.14 13.32
C LEU A 130 -2.54 9.47 13.76
N PRO A 131 -2.33 10.42 12.83
CA PRO A 131 -2.02 11.80 13.19
C PRO A 131 -3.17 12.44 13.98
N ASP A 132 -2.85 13.21 15.02
CA ASP A 132 -3.85 13.89 15.85
C ASP A 132 -4.84 14.77 15.04
N PRO A 133 -4.42 15.50 13.98
CA PRO A 133 -5.36 16.24 13.13
C PRO A 133 -6.37 15.35 12.40
N VAL A 134 -5.99 14.13 12.03
CA VAL A 134 -6.90 13.16 11.37
C VAL A 134 -7.93 12.66 12.38
N ILE A 135 -7.52 12.40 13.63
CA ILE A 135 -8.44 12.02 14.71
C ILE A 135 -9.44 13.13 14.99
N ALA A 136 -8.98 14.38 15.07
CA ALA A 136 -9.84 15.54 15.24
C ALA A 136 -10.87 15.62 14.10
N TYR A 137 -10.43 15.54 12.85
CA TYR A 137 -11.31 15.58 11.68
C TYR A 137 -12.38 14.47 11.71
N ILE A 138 -11.98 13.23 12.03
CA ILE A 138 -12.89 12.09 12.14
C ILE A 138 -13.97 12.34 13.18
N ARG A 139 -13.60 12.87 14.35
CA ARG A 139 -14.53 13.19 15.44
C ARG A 139 -15.47 14.32 15.02
N ASP A 140 -14.93 15.40 14.47
CA ASP A 140 -15.69 16.61 14.14
C ASP A 140 -16.73 16.35 13.03
N HIS A 141 -16.49 15.36 12.17
CA HIS A 141 -17.39 14.96 11.08
C HIS A 141 -18.16 13.66 11.34
N GLY A 142 -18.03 13.06 12.53
CA GLY A 142 -18.75 11.82 12.89
C GLY A 142 -18.46 10.63 11.97
N LEU A 143 -17.24 10.49 11.46
CA LEU A 143 -16.87 9.41 10.54
C LEU A 143 -16.65 8.08 11.28
N TYR A 144 -16.95 6.97 10.60
CA TYR A 144 -16.71 5.59 11.09
C TYR A 144 -17.48 5.22 12.38
N THR A 145 -18.66 5.81 12.59
CA THR A 145 -19.58 5.48 13.67
C THR A 145 -20.36 4.20 13.36
N LYS A 146 -20.95 3.53 14.38
CA LYS A 146 -21.75 2.29 14.18
C LYS A 146 -22.91 2.47 13.20
N ASP A 147 -23.46 3.68 13.12
CA ASP A 147 -24.60 3.99 12.25
C ASP A 147 -24.18 4.33 10.81
N SER A 148 -22.88 4.49 10.56
CA SER A 148 -22.33 4.60 9.21
C SER A 148 -22.29 3.22 8.55
N SER A 149 -23.46 2.73 8.17
CA SER A 149 -23.61 1.51 7.37
C SER A 149 -22.79 1.65 6.08
N TRP A 150 -21.65 0.95 6.03
CA TRP A 150 -20.94 0.71 4.79
C TRP A 150 -21.85 -0.16 3.91
N GLN A 151 -22.55 0.44 2.94
CA GLN A 151 -23.15 -0.28 1.81
C GLN A 151 -22.04 -0.71 0.85
N GLY A 152 -21.16 -1.61 1.30
CA GLY A 152 -20.35 -2.38 0.38
C GLY A 152 -21.27 -3.41 -0.27
N THR A 153 -21.47 -3.33 -1.59
CA THR A 153 -22.16 -4.37 -2.36
C THR A 153 -21.33 -5.64 -2.34
N GLY A 154 -21.43 -6.41 -1.26
CA GLY A 154 -21.05 -7.81 -1.23
C GLY A 154 -22.08 -8.58 -2.03
N THR A 155 -21.71 -9.05 -3.21
CA THR A 155 -22.51 -9.99 -3.99
C THR A 155 -22.80 -11.22 -3.12
N ALA A 156 -24.03 -11.35 -2.67
CA ALA A 156 -24.53 -12.54 -2.02
C ALA A 156 -24.41 -13.71 -3.01
N ARG A 157 -23.49 -14.65 -2.74
CA ARG A 157 -23.50 -15.96 -3.40
C ARG A 157 -24.81 -16.65 -3.04
N GLY A 158 -25.71 -16.74 -4.01
CA GLY A 158 -26.96 -17.47 -3.90
C GLY A 158 -26.70 -18.93 -3.52
N LYS A 159 -27.39 -19.39 -2.47
CA LYS A 159 -27.51 -20.81 -2.15
C LYS A 159 -28.34 -21.46 -3.26
N GLY A 160 -27.71 -22.26 -4.12
CA GLY A 160 -28.40 -23.22 -4.96
C GLY A 160 -29.00 -24.31 -4.08
N LYS A 161 -30.33 -24.35 -4.00
CA LYS A 161 -31.08 -25.53 -3.55
C LYS A 161 -30.97 -26.58 -4.65
N ALA A 162 -30.48 -27.77 -4.30
CA ALA A 162 -30.66 -28.96 -5.11
C ALA A 162 -32.10 -29.45 -4.94
N SER A 163 -32.79 -29.62 -6.05
CA SER A 163 -33.89 -30.58 -6.24
C SER A 163 -33.50 -31.49 -7.38
#